data_AF-A0A420Y6D5-F1
#
_entry.id   AF-A0A420Y6D5-F1
#
_cell.length_a   1.000
_cell.length_b   1.000
_cell.length_c   1.000
_cell.angle_alpha   90.00
_cell.angle_beta   90.00
_cell.angle_gamma   90.00
#
_symmetry.space_group_name_H-M   'P 1'
#
loop_
_entity.id
_entity.type
_entity.pdbx_description
1 polymer ?
#
loop_
_entity_poly.entity_id
_entity_poly.type
_entity_poly.pdbx_seq_one_letter_code
_entity_poly.pdbx_strand_id
1 'polypeptide(L)'
;MLPVYARNILRTSYPLRTTTIQASALTLQRQRPRIQSPIYHSSLHRGFAKMVKPEEQVIEEFNTYVNMSASELSSWLETEASTSSGWSKNDGSGESVGHDSGRHIVRILEKNPNKDPEKYDEDDISHMRKVVSYCKRHLAQEEKAKMNTDSKSYKSLKNWGHDPLKA
;
A
#
# COMPACT_ATOMS: atom_id res chain seq x y z
N MET A 1 58.08 -62.51 51.02
CA MET A 1 57.27 -63.68 51.45
C MET A 1 55.82 -63.42 51.02
N LEU A 2 55.26 -64.40 50.31
CA LEU A 2 53.89 -64.59 49.78
C LEU A 2 52.77 -64.48 50.87
N PRO A 3 51.47 -64.72 50.60
CA PRO A 3 50.55 -64.36 49.48
C PRO A 3 49.12 -63.96 49.97
N VAL A 4 48.29 -63.28 49.16
CA VAL A 4 47.08 -63.75 48.41
C VAL A 4 46.09 -64.69 49.16
N TYR A 5 44.80 -64.30 49.22
CA TYR A 5 43.56 -65.08 48.94
C TYR A 5 42.36 -64.19 49.39
N ALA A 6 41.20 -64.05 48.72
CA ALA A 6 40.50 -64.98 47.86
C ALA A 6 39.41 -64.31 46.96
N ARG A 7 39.32 -64.79 45.72
CA ARG A 7 38.14 -65.31 44.97
C ARG A 7 37.02 -64.34 44.53
N ASN A 8 36.86 -64.16 43.21
CA ASN A 8 35.88 -64.80 42.29
C ASN A 8 34.42 -64.36 42.57
N ILE A 9 33.60 -63.90 41.62
CA ILE A 9 33.02 -64.66 40.49
C ILE A 9 32.39 -63.67 39.47
N LEU A 10 32.47 -64.07 38.20
CA LEU A 10 31.83 -63.53 36.99
C LEU A 10 30.29 -63.57 37.03
N ARG A 11 29.60 -62.55 36.51
CA ARG A 11 28.69 -62.66 35.35
C ARG A 11 27.94 -61.36 34.98
N THR A 12 27.78 -61.21 33.66
CA THR A 12 26.66 -60.63 32.90
C THR A 12 26.36 -59.13 33.00
N SER A 13 26.59 -58.40 31.89
CA SER A 13 25.53 -58.11 30.90
C SER A 13 25.98 -56.96 29.98
N TYR A 14 26.07 -57.25 28.68
CA TYR A 14 26.21 -56.23 27.64
C TYR A 14 24.87 -55.52 27.43
N PRO A 15 24.87 -54.20 27.22
CA PRO A 15 23.93 -53.59 26.30
C PRO A 15 24.63 -52.96 25.09
N LEU A 16 24.11 -53.34 23.92
CA LEU A 16 24.37 -52.78 22.60
C LEU A 16 24.05 -51.28 22.56
N ARG A 17 24.96 -50.45 22.03
CA ARG A 17 24.60 -49.15 21.46
C ARG A 17 25.38 -48.85 20.18
N THR A 18 24.69 -49.17 19.08
CA THR A 18 24.46 -48.32 17.90
C THR A 18 25.65 -47.54 17.35
N THR A 19 26.19 -48.08 16.26
CA THR A 19 27.02 -47.41 15.25
C THR A 19 26.31 -46.17 14.71
N THR A 20 26.83 -44.98 14.99
CA THR A 20 26.46 -43.76 14.25
C THR A 20 27.40 -43.63 13.06
N ILE A 21 26.86 -43.92 11.89
CA ILE A 21 27.49 -43.65 10.59
C ILE A 21 27.48 -42.12 10.39
N GLN A 22 28.66 -41.52 10.24
CA GLN A 22 28.79 -40.14 9.76
C GLN A 22 28.24 -40.06 8.32
N ALA A 23 27.05 -39.50 8.16
CA ALA A 23 26.52 -39.12 6.87
C ALA A 23 27.21 -37.83 6.42
N SER A 24 28.21 -37.96 5.55
CA SER A 24 28.78 -36.84 4.79
C SER A 24 27.72 -36.31 3.82
N ALA A 25 27.14 -35.14 4.14
CA ALA A 25 26.23 -34.42 3.27
C ALA A 25 27.03 -33.77 2.13
N LEU A 26 27.17 -34.48 1.01
CA LEU A 26 27.57 -33.90 -0.27
C LEU A 26 26.48 -32.91 -0.73
N THR A 27 26.80 -31.63 -0.70
CA THR A 27 25.99 -30.57 -1.30
C THR A 27 25.98 -30.74 -2.81
N LEU A 28 24.98 -31.47 -3.33
CA LEU A 28 24.65 -31.51 -4.75
C LEU A 28 24.12 -30.13 -5.17
N GLN A 29 25.02 -29.31 -5.71
CA GLN A 29 24.66 -28.11 -6.45
C GLN A 29 23.85 -28.53 -7.68
N ARG A 30 22.52 -28.50 -7.58
CA ARG A 30 21.61 -28.64 -8.74
C ARG A 30 21.91 -27.51 -9.71
N GLN A 31 22.75 -27.78 -10.71
CA GLN A 31 22.78 -26.97 -11.91
C GLN A 31 21.41 -27.12 -12.60
N ARG A 32 20.63 -26.05 -12.61
CA ARG A 32 19.39 -26.00 -13.40
C ARG A 32 19.80 -25.96 -14.87
N PRO A 33 19.31 -26.87 -15.73
CA PRO A 33 19.53 -26.75 -17.17
C PRO A 33 18.86 -25.46 -17.66
N ARG A 34 19.63 -24.59 -18.31
CA ARG A 34 19.14 -23.41 -19.02
C ARG A 34 18.41 -23.91 -20.27
N ILE A 35 17.10 -24.10 -20.17
CA ILE A 35 16.24 -24.27 -21.35
C ILE A 35 16.25 -22.94 -22.10
N GLN A 36 16.90 -22.89 -23.26
CA GLN A 36 16.71 -21.80 -24.22
C GLN A 36 15.32 -22.00 -24.82
N SER A 37 14.35 -21.19 -24.39
CA SER A 37 13.04 -21.09 -25.05
C SER A 37 13.22 -20.49 -26.45
N PRO A 38 12.62 -21.07 -27.50
CA PRO A 38 12.65 -20.48 -28.83
C PRO A 38 11.95 -19.12 -28.79
N ILE A 39 12.63 -18.10 -29.31
CA ILE A 39 12.10 -16.75 -29.47
C ILE A 39 10.95 -16.83 -30.48
N TYR A 40 9.72 -16.83 -29.97
CA TYR A 40 8.58 -16.37 -30.75
C TYR A 40 8.65 -14.84 -30.77
N HIS A 41 9.13 -14.29 -31.87
CA HIS A 41 9.03 -12.85 -32.13
C HIS A 41 7.58 -12.54 -32.54
N SER A 42 6.65 -12.57 -31.58
CA SER A 42 5.32 -12.04 -31.77
C SER A 42 5.39 -10.52 -31.65
N SER A 43 5.28 -9.87 -32.80
CA SER A 43 4.99 -8.44 -32.92
C SER A 43 3.70 -8.11 -32.19
N LEU A 44 3.81 -7.72 -30.93
CA LEU A 44 2.82 -6.96 -30.21
C LEU A 44 3.51 -5.73 -29.61
N HIS A 45 3.71 -4.72 -30.45
CA HIS A 45 3.69 -3.34 -29.96
C HIS A 45 2.26 -2.99 -29.52
N ARG A 46 1.76 -3.69 -28.48
CA ARG A 46 0.63 -3.19 -27.69
C ARG A 46 1.26 -2.41 -26.57
N GLY A 47 1.43 -1.11 -26.79
CA GLY A 47 1.87 -0.19 -25.76
C GLY A 47 1.06 -0.45 -24.49
N PHE A 48 1.74 -0.44 -23.35
CA PHE A 48 1.13 -0.31 -22.03
C PHE A 48 0.41 1.05 -21.97
N ALA A 49 -0.69 1.20 -22.70
CA ALA A 49 -1.67 2.22 -22.38
C ALA A 49 -2.24 1.80 -21.03
N LYS A 50 -1.78 2.42 -19.95
CA LYS A 50 -2.55 2.48 -18.70
C LYS A 50 -3.98 2.81 -19.16
N MET A 51 -4.90 1.87 -19.00
CA MET A 51 -6.30 2.10 -19.33
C MET A 51 -6.79 3.16 -18.35
N VAL A 52 -6.71 4.42 -18.76
CA VAL A 52 -7.20 5.55 -17.96
C VAL A 52 -8.71 5.40 -17.95
N LYS A 53 -9.30 5.48 -16.75
CA LYS A 53 -10.76 5.39 -16.61
C LYS A 53 -11.45 6.44 -17.50
N PRO A 54 -12.58 6.09 -18.12
CA PRO A 54 -13.42 7.06 -18.83
C PRO A 54 -13.75 8.25 -17.94
N GLU A 55 -13.89 9.43 -18.54
CA GLU A 55 -14.07 10.69 -17.79
C GLU A 55 -15.36 10.70 -16.99
N GLU A 56 -16.45 10.21 -17.57
CA GLU A 56 -17.74 10.04 -16.92
C GLU A 56 -17.64 9.22 -15.62
N GLN A 57 -16.91 8.09 -15.68
CA GLN A 57 -16.68 7.26 -14.50
C GLN A 57 -15.82 7.97 -13.45
N VAL A 58 -14.85 8.78 -13.87
CA VAL A 58 -14.03 9.57 -12.94
C VAL A 58 -14.89 10.63 -12.24
N ILE A 59 -15.75 11.32 -12.98
CA ILE A 59 -16.65 12.36 -12.45
C ILE A 59 -17.62 11.74 -11.44
N GLU A 60 -18.22 10.59 -11.78
CA GLU A 60 -19.12 9.86 -10.88
C GLU A 60 -18.39 9.44 -9.59
N GLU A 61 -17.22 8.80 -9.72
CA GLU A 61 -16.43 8.36 -8.57
C GLU A 61 -15.97 9.57 -7.73
N PHE A 62 -15.56 10.68 -8.37
CA PHE A 62 -15.16 11.91 -7.68
C PHE A 62 -16.31 12.47 -6.86
N ASN A 63 -17.50 12.59 -7.45
CA ASN A 63 -18.70 13.07 -6.76
C ASN A 63 -19.18 12.14 -5.65
N THR A 64 -18.78 10.87 -5.67
CA THR A 64 -19.04 9.90 -4.61
C THR A 64 -18.05 10.05 -3.46
N TYR A 65 -16.75 10.22 -3.75
CA TYR A 65 -15.72 10.33 -2.69
C TYR A 65 -15.64 11.73 -2.08
N VAL A 66 -15.86 12.79 -2.85
CA VAL A 66 -15.84 14.17 -2.32
C VAL A 66 -17.23 14.49 -1.76
N ASN A 67 -17.37 14.29 -0.45
CA ASN A 67 -18.63 14.46 0.29
C ASN A 67 -18.67 15.75 1.14
N MET A 68 -17.62 16.59 1.07
CA MET A 68 -17.58 17.92 1.67
C MET A 68 -17.97 18.98 0.62
N SER A 69 -18.67 20.02 1.05
CA SER A 69 -18.93 21.19 0.19
C SER A 69 -17.66 22.04 0.02
N ALA A 70 -17.67 22.95 -0.96
CA ALA A 70 -16.58 23.91 -1.16
C ALA A 70 -16.30 24.74 0.11
N SER A 71 -17.35 25.22 0.77
CA SER A 71 -17.22 26.05 1.98
C SER A 71 -16.70 25.25 3.18
N GLU A 72 -17.16 24.01 3.34
CA GLU A 72 -16.69 23.12 4.41
C GLU A 72 -15.22 22.75 4.22
N LEU A 73 -14.83 22.41 2.98
CA LEU A 73 -13.45 22.08 2.65
C LEU A 73 -12.54 23.30 2.79
N SER A 74 -12.95 24.48 2.31
CA SER A 74 -12.19 25.72 2.49
C SER A 74 -11.94 26.02 3.97
N SER A 75 -12.98 25.97 4.79
CA SER A 75 -12.87 26.19 6.24
C SER A 75 -11.94 25.18 6.91
N TRP A 76 -11.95 23.93 6.45
CA TRP A 76 -11.05 22.89 6.96
C TRP A 76 -9.58 23.17 6.60
N LEU A 77 -9.30 23.59 5.37
CA LEU A 77 -7.94 23.84 4.89
C LEU A 77 -7.26 25.00 5.64
N GLU A 78 -8.02 25.92 6.21
CA GLU A 78 -7.50 27.02 7.04
C GLU A 78 -7.02 26.54 8.43
N THR A 79 -7.32 25.31 8.83
CA THR A 79 -6.94 24.78 10.16
C THR A 79 -5.50 24.29 10.21
N GLU A 80 -4.86 24.42 11.38
CA GLU A 80 -3.52 23.84 11.63
C GLU A 80 -3.49 22.31 11.44
N ALA A 81 -4.61 21.64 11.72
CA ALA A 81 -4.74 20.21 11.52
C ALA A 81 -4.61 19.83 10.03
N SER A 82 -5.10 20.67 9.13
CA SER A 82 -5.01 20.46 7.69
C SER A 82 -3.60 20.73 7.17
N THR A 83 -2.99 21.85 7.56
CA THR A 83 -1.66 22.27 7.09
C THR A 83 -0.53 21.36 7.57
N SER A 84 -0.66 20.78 8.76
CA SER A 84 0.33 19.85 9.35
C SER A 84 0.19 18.39 8.89
N SER A 85 -0.81 18.08 8.04
CA SER A 85 -1.13 16.71 7.65
C SER A 85 -0.77 16.40 6.19
N GLY A 86 -0.10 15.26 5.99
CA GLY A 86 0.20 14.71 4.67
C GLY A 86 1.69 14.68 4.34
N TRP A 87 2.00 14.31 3.10
CA TRP A 87 3.36 14.28 2.57
C TRP A 87 3.76 15.65 2.04
N SER A 88 4.85 16.23 2.53
CA SER A 88 5.38 17.51 2.04
C SER A 88 5.81 17.40 0.58
N LYS A 89 5.51 18.42 -0.21
CA LYS A 89 6.02 18.54 -1.57
C LYS A 89 7.53 18.78 -1.55
N ASN A 90 8.22 18.27 -2.57
CA ASN A 90 9.67 18.50 -2.77
C ASN A 90 9.95 19.80 -3.55
N ASP A 91 9.01 20.74 -3.60
CA ASP A 91 9.11 22.00 -4.37
C ASP A 91 9.59 23.19 -3.52
N GLY A 92 9.89 22.97 -2.24
CA GLY A 92 10.36 24.02 -1.33
C GLY A 92 9.24 24.92 -0.79
N SER A 93 7.97 24.68 -1.13
CA SER A 93 6.82 25.45 -0.61
C SER A 93 6.51 25.16 0.87
N GLY A 94 6.98 24.03 1.40
CA GLY A 94 6.63 23.55 2.74
C GLY A 94 5.22 22.98 2.85
N GLU A 95 4.46 22.95 1.75
CA GLU A 95 3.07 22.50 1.73
C GLU A 95 2.93 20.99 1.50
N SER A 96 1.89 20.37 2.06
CA SER A 96 1.55 18.98 1.77
C SER A 96 0.80 18.80 0.43
N VAL A 97 1.04 17.66 -0.24
CA VAL A 97 0.34 17.29 -1.48
C VAL A 97 -1.18 17.27 -1.29
N GLY A 98 -1.64 16.81 -0.12
CA GLY A 98 -3.07 16.76 0.20
C GLY A 98 -3.68 18.15 0.35
N HIS A 99 -2.98 19.07 1.02
CA HIS A 99 -3.49 20.43 1.24
C HIS A 99 -3.65 21.20 -0.08
N ASP A 100 -2.67 21.10 -0.97
CA ASP A 100 -2.78 21.69 -2.31
C ASP A 100 -3.90 21.06 -3.14
N SER A 101 -4.04 19.73 -3.05
CA SER A 101 -5.12 19.00 -3.71
C SER A 101 -6.48 19.49 -3.23
N GLY A 102 -6.64 19.72 -1.92
CA GLY A 102 -7.85 20.26 -1.33
C GLY A 102 -8.22 21.62 -1.90
N ARG A 103 -7.26 22.54 -2.06
CA ARG A 103 -7.54 23.84 -2.70
C ARG A 103 -7.99 23.70 -4.14
N HIS A 104 -7.40 22.76 -4.88
CA HIS A 104 -7.82 22.49 -6.25
C HIS A 104 -9.26 21.94 -6.26
N ILE A 105 -9.61 21.03 -5.34
CA ILE A 105 -10.98 20.53 -5.19
C ILE A 105 -11.97 21.68 -4.90
N VAL A 106 -11.62 22.62 -4.01
CA VAL A 106 -12.45 23.81 -3.75
C VAL A 106 -12.71 24.58 -5.05
N ARG A 107 -11.67 24.84 -5.86
CA ARG A 107 -11.83 25.52 -7.16
C ARG A 107 -12.75 24.78 -8.12
N ILE A 108 -12.63 23.45 -8.21
CA ILE A 108 -13.51 22.60 -9.04
C ILE A 108 -14.97 22.73 -8.59
N LEU A 109 -15.22 22.64 -7.27
CA LEU A 109 -16.56 22.71 -6.69
C LEU A 109 -17.18 24.12 -6.84
N GLU A 110 -16.39 25.19 -6.73
CA GLU A 110 -16.83 26.56 -6.95
C GLU A 110 -17.08 26.88 -8.42
N LYS A 111 -16.24 26.36 -9.33
CA LYS A 111 -16.38 26.51 -10.77
C LYS A 111 -17.64 25.80 -11.29
N ASN A 112 -17.97 24.64 -10.74
CA ASN A 112 -19.07 23.81 -11.21
C ASN A 112 -19.94 23.27 -10.06
N PRO A 113 -20.71 24.14 -9.36
CA PRO A 113 -21.51 23.74 -8.20
C PRO A 113 -22.63 22.75 -8.55
N ASN A 114 -23.11 22.78 -9.80
CA ASN A 114 -24.16 21.88 -10.29
C ASN A 114 -23.61 20.52 -10.78
N LYS A 115 -22.29 20.32 -10.73
CA LYS A 115 -21.61 19.07 -11.13
C LYS A 115 -21.89 18.65 -12.58
N ASP A 116 -22.06 19.63 -13.45
CA ASP A 116 -22.32 19.42 -14.88
C ASP A 116 -21.09 18.82 -15.58
N PRO A 117 -21.15 17.57 -16.11
CA PRO A 117 -19.99 16.90 -16.69
C PRO A 117 -19.30 17.68 -17.81
N GLU A 118 -20.04 18.49 -18.57
CA GLU A 118 -19.53 19.23 -19.73
C GLU A 118 -18.71 20.48 -19.34
N LYS A 119 -18.76 20.90 -18.07
CA LYS A 119 -18.08 22.12 -17.59
C LYS A 119 -16.69 21.87 -17.01
N TYR A 120 -16.26 20.62 -16.95
CA TYR A 120 -14.92 20.27 -16.50
C TYR A 120 -13.93 20.34 -17.67
N ASP A 121 -12.76 20.91 -17.40
CA ASP A 121 -11.65 20.85 -18.35
C ASP A 121 -10.75 19.64 -18.09
N GLU A 122 -9.78 19.41 -18.98
CA GLU A 122 -8.87 18.26 -18.88
C GLU A 122 -8.06 18.27 -17.56
N ASP A 123 -7.70 19.46 -17.06
CA ASP A 123 -6.96 19.62 -15.81
C ASP A 123 -7.82 19.23 -14.60
N ASP A 124 -9.09 19.64 -14.57
CA ASP A 124 -10.08 19.22 -13.58
C ASP A 124 -10.18 17.68 -13.56
N ILE A 125 -10.42 17.06 -14.71
CA ILE A 125 -10.58 15.59 -14.82
C ILE A 125 -9.28 14.87 -14.42
N SER A 126 -8.13 15.39 -14.82
CA SER A 126 -6.82 14.85 -14.44
C SER A 126 -6.62 14.90 -12.92
N HIS A 127 -7.04 15.98 -12.27
CA HIS A 127 -6.99 16.11 -10.82
C HIS A 127 -7.99 15.18 -10.14
N MET A 128 -9.24 15.10 -10.62
CA MET A 128 -10.25 14.17 -10.11
C MET A 128 -9.77 12.72 -10.11
N ARG A 129 -9.05 12.28 -11.16
CA ARG A 129 -8.44 10.94 -11.21
C ARG A 129 -7.49 10.70 -10.04
N LYS A 130 -6.70 11.71 -9.65
CA LYS A 130 -5.77 11.62 -8.52
C LYS A 130 -6.55 11.52 -7.20
N VAL A 131 -7.58 12.36 -7.03
CA VAL A 131 -8.44 12.36 -5.84
C VAL A 131 -9.10 11.01 -5.64
N VAL A 132 -9.77 10.49 -6.68
CA VAL A 132 -10.43 9.18 -6.67
C VAL A 132 -9.45 8.06 -6.35
N SER A 133 -8.27 8.04 -6.99
CA SER A 133 -7.25 7.03 -6.70
C SER A 133 -6.75 7.10 -5.26
N TYR A 134 -6.57 8.31 -4.72
CA TYR A 134 -6.14 8.52 -3.35
C TYR A 134 -7.19 8.01 -2.36
N CYS A 135 -8.45 8.45 -2.49
CA CYS A 135 -9.54 8.09 -1.60
C CYS A 135 -9.79 6.57 -1.61
N LYS A 136 -9.84 5.94 -2.79
CA LYS A 136 -10.01 4.47 -2.92
C LYS A 136 -8.97 3.68 -2.14
N ARG A 137 -7.70 4.02 -2.33
CA ARG A 137 -6.60 3.30 -1.69
C ARG A 137 -6.59 3.52 -0.18
N HIS A 138 -6.84 4.75 0.27
CA HIS A 138 -6.82 5.07 1.69
C HIS A 138 -8.03 4.47 2.42
N LEU A 139 -9.23 4.54 1.86
CA LEU A 139 -10.41 3.94 2.48
C LEU A 139 -10.28 2.42 2.62
N ALA A 140 -9.75 1.73 1.61
CA ALA A 140 -9.50 0.29 1.69
C ALA A 140 -8.43 -0.09 2.74
N GLN A 141 -7.48 0.80 3.03
CA GLN A 141 -6.48 0.60 4.08
C GLN A 141 -7.06 0.87 5.48
N GLU A 142 -7.99 1.82 5.57
CA GLU A 142 -8.50 2.37 6.84
C GLU A 142 -9.83 1.73 7.28
N GLU A 143 -10.51 0.94 6.44
CA GLU A 143 -11.67 0.10 6.83
C GLU A 143 -11.37 -0.80 8.04
N LYS A 144 -10.08 -1.13 8.26
CA LYS A 144 -9.60 -1.90 9.43
C LYS A 144 -9.10 -1.02 10.59
N ALA A 145 -8.90 0.28 10.36
CA ALA A 145 -8.23 1.19 11.28
C ALA A 145 -9.11 2.43 11.56
N LYS A 146 -9.96 2.28 12.58
CA LYS A 146 -10.60 3.32 13.44
C LYS A 146 -10.84 4.70 12.79
N MET A 147 -12.13 5.08 12.76
CA MET A 147 -12.67 6.45 12.64
C MET A 147 -12.20 7.38 13.78
N ASN A 148 -10.90 7.58 13.93
CA ASN A 148 -10.32 8.49 14.92
C ASN A 148 -10.05 9.85 14.28
N THR A 149 -10.75 10.88 14.74
CA THR A 149 -10.64 12.26 14.26
C THR A 149 -9.25 12.87 14.47
N ASP A 150 -8.47 12.35 15.42
CA ASP A 150 -7.11 12.83 15.68
C ASP A 150 -6.05 12.18 14.79
N SER A 151 -6.43 11.13 14.05
CA SER A 151 -5.50 10.38 13.21
C SER A 151 -5.00 11.19 12.02
N LYS A 152 -3.76 10.90 11.59
CA LYS A 152 -3.19 11.47 10.36
C LYS A 152 -4.01 11.10 9.13
N SER A 153 -4.61 9.91 9.13
CA SER A 153 -5.46 9.39 8.06
C SER A 153 -6.73 10.23 7.91
N TYR A 154 -7.48 10.45 9.00
CA TYR A 154 -8.67 11.30 9.00
C TYR A 154 -8.38 12.70 8.47
N LYS A 155 -7.34 13.34 9.00
CA LYS A 155 -6.94 14.70 8.58
C LYS A 155 -6.55 14.74 7.11
N SER A 156 -5.83 13.73 6.63
CA SER A 156 -5.45 13.64 5.23
C SER A 156 -6.67 13.42 4.34
N LEU A 157 -7.57 12.48 4.64
CA LEU A 157 -8.80 12.26 3.86
C LEU A 157 -9.64 13.54 3.73
N LYS A 158 -9.75 14.34 4.79
CA LYS A 158 -10.42 15.64 4.73
C LYS A 158 -9.71 16.64 3.84
N ASN A 159 -8.37 16.65 3.79
CA ASN A 159 -7.63 17.46 2.81
C ASN A 159 -7.96 17.06 1.37
N TRP A 160 -8.38 15.81 1.12
CA TRP A 160 -8.84 15.32 -0.18
C TRP A 160 -10.37 15.44 -0.37
N GLY A 161 -11.06 16.21 0.46
CA GLY A 161 -12.50 16.48 0.34
C GLY A 161 -13.42 15.34 0.80
N HIS A 162 -12.86 14.31 1.43
CA HIS A 162 -13.62 13.20 1.99
C HIS A 162 -13.64 13.30 3.53
N ASP A 163 -14.82 13.47 4.11
CA ASP A 163 -15.05 13.35 5.54
C ASP A 163 -15.54 11.93 5.88
N PRO A 164 -14.71 11.10 6.55
CA PRO A 164 -15.11 9.75 6.95
C PRO A 164 -16.33 9.69 7.87
N LEU A 165 -16.67 10.78 8.57
CA LEU A 165 -17.86 10.82 9.45
C LEU A 165 -19.18 11.05 8.68
N LYS A 166 -19.10 11.38 7.39
CA LYS A 166 -20.27 11.56 6.50
C LYS A 166 -20.51 10.36 5.58
N ALA A 167 -19.61 9.38 5.57
CA ALA A 167 -19.63 8.23 4.67
C ALA A 167 -20.48 7.07 5.20
#